data_AF-A0A965VMZ5-F1
#
_entry.id   AF-A0A965VMZ5-F1
#
_cell.length_a   1.000
_cell.length_b   1.000
_cell.length_c   1.000
_cell.angle_alpha   90.00
_cell.angle_beta   90.00
_cell.angle_gamma   90.00
#
_symmetry.space_group_name_H-M   'P 1'
#
loop_
_entity.id
_entity.type
_entity.pdbx_description
1 polymer ?
#
loop_
_entity_poly.entity_id
_entity_poly.type
_entity_poly.pdbx_seq_one_letter_code
_entity_poly.pdbx_strand_id
1 'polypeptide(L)'
;MTKFLILICFFTANNVAAQTVIEKIVQEETKNSQLQTLAHELLDGIGPRLVGTPQMKKANEWAVNKYATWGISARNEQWGEWKGWERGITHIDMLSPRVKSLEGTQLSWSPST
;
A
#
# COMPACT_ATOMS: atom_id res chain seq x y z
N MET A 1 16.91 -20.48 46.66
CA MET A 1 15.95 -21.25 45.83
C MET A 1 14.76 -20.41 45.35
N THR A 2 14.08 -19.64 46.22
CA THR A 2 12.90 -18.83 45.86
C THR A 2 13.14 -17.75 44.79
N LYS A 3 14.31 -17.09 44.80
CA LYS A 3 14.67 -16.09 43.76
C LYS A 3 14.89 -16.71 42.37
N PHE A 4 15.40 -17.95 42.30
CA PHE A 4 15.63 -18.66 41.03
C PHE A 4 14.32 -19.19 40.44
N LEU A 5 13.38 -19.63 41.29
CA LEU A 5 12.04 -20.04 40.90
C LEU A 5 11.19 -18.86 40.37
N ILE A 6 11.28 -17.69 41.01
CA ILE A 6 10.67 -16.43 40.53
C ILE A 6 11.19 -16.06 39.13
N LEU A 7 12.51 -16.13 38.91
CA LEU A 7 13.11 -15.76 37.62
C LEU A 7 12.66 -16.68 36.47
N ILE A 8 12.55 -17.99 36.73
CA ILE A 8 12.03 -18.96 35.76
C ILE A 8 10.54 -18.71 35.45
N CYS A 9 9.71 -18.43 36.45
CA CYS A 9 8.29 -18.10 36.25
C CYS A 9 8.09 -16.81 35.42
N PHE A 10 8.90 -15.78 35.66
CA PHE A 10 8.86 -14.57 34.84
C PHE A 10 9.26 -14.86 33.38
N PHE A 11 10.25 -15.71 33.15
CA PHE A 11 10.70 -16.03 31.79
C PHE A 11 9.68 -16.88 31.01
N THR A 12 9.01 -17.84 31.66
CA THR A 12 7.99 -18.68 31.02
C THR A 12 6.69 -17.91 30.74
N ALA A 13 6.27 -17.03 31.65
CA ALA A 13 5.09 -16.19 31.46
C ALA A 13 5.23 -15.25 30.24
N ASN A 14 6.42 -14.67 30.03
CA ASN A 14 6.68 -13.82 28.87
C ASN A 14 6.64 -14.60 27.55
N ASN A 15 7.18 -15.82 27.50
CA ASN A 15 7.15 -16.66 26.31
C ASN A 15 5.73 -17.11 25.94
N VAL A 16 4.91 -17.52 26.93
CA VAL A 16 3.50 -17.88 26.70
C VAL A 16 2.70 -16.67 26.24
N ALA A 17 2.89 -15.49 26.87
CA ALA A 17 2.21 -14.27 26.45
C ALA A 17 2.56 -13.89 24.99
N ALA A 18 3.85 -13.93 24.61
CA ALA A 18 4.28 -13.66 23.24
C ALA A 18 3.67 -14.65 22.23
N GLN A 19 3.64 -15.94 22.56
CA GLN A 19 3.05 -16.97 21.73
C GLN A 19 1.55 -16.73 21.49
N THR A 20 0.80 -16.34 22.53
CA THR A 20 -0.64 -16.04 22.38
C THR A 20 -0.93 -14.80 21.52
N VAL A 21 -0.04 -13.80 21.49
CA VAL A 21 -0.19 -12.62 20.62
C VAL A 21 0.07 -13.01 19.16
N ILE A 22 1.12 -13.79 18.91
CA ILE A 22 1.45 -14.29 17.56
C ILE A 22 0.28 -15.10 17.00
N GLU A 23 -0.27 -16.03 17.79
CA GLU A 23 -1.43 -16.83 17.40
C GLU A 23 -2.66 -15.98 17.05
N LYS A 24 -2.92 -14.91 17.81
CA LYS A 24 -4.01 -13.97 17.50
C LYS A 24 -3.78 -13.21 16.20
N ILE A 25 -2.55 -12.77 15.91
CA ILE A 25 -2.20 -12.10 14.65
C ILE A 25 -2.43 -13.05 13.47
N VAL A 26 -1.99 -14.31 13.59
CA VAL A 26 -2.20 -15.33 12.54
C VAL A 26 -3.69 -15.63 12.37
N GLN A 27 -4.46 -15.72 13.45
CA GLN A 27 -5.91 -15.89 13.37
C GLN A 27 -6.61 -14.72 12.69
N GLU A 28 -6.20 -13.48 12.97
CA GLU A 28 -6.75 -12.29 12.34
C GLU A 28 -6.49 -12.30 10.82
N GLU A 29 -5.26 -12.62 10.42
CA GLU A 29 -4.89 -12.73 9.00
C GLU A 29 -5.64 -13.86 8.28
N THR A 30 -5.78 -15.03 8.91
CA THR A 30 -6.37 -16.21 8.25
C THR A 30 -7.90 -16.24 8.27
N LYS A 31 -8.55 -15.66 9.29
CA LYS A 31 -10.02 -15.76 9.48
C LYS A 31 -10.76 -14.45 9.27
N ASN A 32 -10.10 -13.32 9.47
CA ASN A 32 -10.72 -12.00 9.39
C ASN A 32 -10.03 -11.09 8.34
N SER A 33 -9.35 -11.70 7.37
CA SER A 33 -8.58 -10.96 6.37
C SER A 33 -9.44 -9.93 5.63
N GLN A 34 -8.99 -8.67 5.65
CA GLN A 34 -9.55 -7.61 4.81
C GLN A 34 -8.69 -7.35 3.57
N LEU A 35 -7.64 -8.15 3.35
CA LEU A 35 -6.61 -7.90 2.33
C LEU A 35 -7.22 -7.73 0.94
N GLN A 36 -8.07 -8.67 0.52
CA GLN A 36 -8.66 -8.66 -0.83
C GLN A 36 -9.52 -7.42 -1.07
N THR A 37 -10.38 -7.07 -0.11
CA THR A 37 -11.26 -5.91 -0.19
C THR A 37 -10.46 -4.60 -0.26
N LEU A 38 -9.49 -4.44 0.65
CA LEU A 38 -8.63 -3.25 0.68
C LEU A 38 -7.77 -3.15 -0.59
N ALA A 39 -7.28 -4.29 -1.08
CA ALA A 39 -6.53 -4.35 -2.33
C ALA A 39 -7.40 -3.95 -3.53
N HIS A 40 -8.65 -4.42 -3.61
CA HIS A 40 -9.55 -4.04 -4.70
C HIS A 40 -9.86 -2.53 -4.70
N GLU A 41 -10.18 -1.97 -3.53
CA GLU A 41 -10.44 -0.54 -3.38
C GLU A 41 -9.25 0.32 -3.87
N LEU A 42 -8.02 -0.07 -3.51
CA LEU A 42 -6.82 0.64 -3.93
C LEU A 42 -6.43 0.33 -5.38
N LEU A 43 -6.23 -0.93 -5.73
CA LEU A 43 -5.60 -1.34 -6.99
C LEU A 43 -6.52 -1.16 -8.18
N ASP A 44 -7.79 -1.54 -8.05
CA ASP A 44 -8.75 -1.48 -9.15
C ASP A 44 -9.60 -0.21 -9.07
N GLY A 45 -10.01 0.19 -7.86
CA GLY A 45 -10.83 1.38 -7.65
C GLY A 45 -10.08 2.68 -7.89
N ILE A 46 -8.93 2.86 -7.24
CA ILE A 46 -8.11 4.08 -7.40
C ILE A 46 -7.12 3.95 -8.57
N GLY A 47 -6.52 2.77 -8.76
CA GLY A 47 -5.56 2.54 -9.84
C GLY A 47 -4.16 3.11 -9.56
N PRO A 48 -3.35 3.37 -10.60
CA PRO A 48 -1.98 3.90 -10.45
C PRO A 48 -1.93 5.27 -9.74
N ARG A 49 -1.00 5.43 -8.79
CA ARG A 49 -0.92 6.58 -7.87
C ARG A 49 0.47 7.24 -7.90
N LEU A 50 0.91 7.65 -9.08
CA LEU A 50 2.21 8.31 -9.21
C LEU A 50 2.22 9.63 -8.41
N VAL A 51 3.39 10.03 -7.94
CA VAL A 51 3.54 11.25 -7.16
C VAL A 51 3.01 12.46 -7.92
N GLY A 52 2.17 13.25 -7.25
CA GLY A 52 1.57 14.48 -7.79
C GLY A 52 0.33 14.27 -8.65
N THR A 53 -0.15 13.03 -8.86
CA THR A 53 -1.38 12.80 -9.62
C THR A 53 -2.66 12.92 -8.76
N PRO A 54 -3.83 13.15 -9.37
CA PRO A 54 -5.10 13.15 -8.64
C PRO A 54 -5.39 11.82 -7.91
N GLN A 55 -4.93 10.69 -8.45
CA GLN A 55 -5.12 9.36 -7.85
C GLN A 55 -4.29 9.21 -6.57
N MET A 56 -3.07 9.78 -6.49
CA MET A 56 -2.32 9.83 -5.24
C MET A 56 -3.12 10.57 -4.16
N LYS A 57 -3.70 11.73 -4.49
CA LYS A 57 -4.54 12.48 -3.54
C LYS A 57 -5.75 11.67 -3.08
N LYS A 58 -6.47 11.03 -4.02
CA LYS A 58 -7.60 10.13 -3.70
C LYS A 58 -7.19 9.00 -2.77
N ALA A 59 -6.00 8.42 -2.95
CA ALA A 59 -5.49 7.35 -2.10
C ALA A 59 -5.16 7.82 -0.68
N ASN A 60 -4.60 9.02 -0.56
CA ASN A 60 -4.33 9.63 0.73
C ASN A 60 -5.64 9.91 1.49
N GLU A 61 -6.65 10.45 0.81
CA GLU A 61 -8.00 10.66 1.37
C GLU A 61 -8.67 9.32 1.75
N TRP A 62 -8.56 8.31 0.89
CA TRP A 62 -9.05 6.96 1.16
C TRP A 62 -8.42 6.38 2.44
N ALA A 63 -7.10 6.54 2.63
CA ALA A 63 -6.40 6.00 3.80
C ALA A 63 -6.88 6.66 5.10
N VAL A 64 -7.00 7.99 5.10
CA VAL A 64 -7.53 8.74 6.26
C VAL A 64 -8.96 8.31 6.59
N ASN A 65 -9.82 8.19 5.58
CA ASN A 65 -11.20 7.76 5.76
C ASN A 65 -11.29 6.31 6.26
N LYS A 66 -10.46 5.40 5.74
CA LYS A 66 -10.43 4.00 6.18
C LYS A 66 -9.99 3.89 7.64
N TYR A 67 -8.94 4.60 8.03
CA TYR A 67 -8.49 4.64 9.42
C TYR A 67 -9.57 5.18 10.35
N ALA A 68 -10.33 6.20 9.94
CA ALA A 68 -11.46 6.70 10.72
C ALA A 68 -12.53 5.63 10.97
N THR A 69 -12.81 4.74 9.99
CA THR A 69 -13.75 3.61 10.19
C THR A 69 -13.28 2.60 11.23
N TRP A 70 -11.97 2.52 11.47
CA TRP A 70 -11.36 1.70 12.51
C TRP A 70 -11.17 2.45 13.84
N GLY A 71 -11.66 3.68 13.94
CA GLY A 71 -11.50 4.54 15.11
C GLY A 71 -10.07 5.11 15.27
N ILE A 72 -9.25 5.07 14.21
CA ILE A 72 -7.88 5.57 14.21
C ILE A 72 -7.86 7.00 13.67
N SER A 73 -7.35 7.93 14.48
CA SER A 73 -7.17 9.33 14.06
C SER A 73 -6.00 9.46 13.10
N ALA A 74 -6.27 9.94 11.89
CA ALA A 74 -5.27 10.18 10.84
C ALA A 74 -5.47 11.55 10.17
N ARG A 75 -4.41 12.08 9.58
CA ARG A 75 -4.45 13.30 8.77
C ARG A 75 -3.46 13.19 7.63
N ASN A 76 -3.73 13.90 6.54
CA ASN A 76 -2.75 14.10 5.48
C ASN A 76 -1.82 15.25 5.85
N GLU A 77 -0.51 15.05 5.66
CA GLU A 77 0.49 16.10 5.80
C GLU A 77 1.10 16.39 4.44
N GLN A 78 1.14 17.67 4.05
CA GLN A 78 1.77 18.06 2.81
C GLN A 78 3.29 18.01 2.96
N TRP A 79 3.95 17.25 2.09
CA TRP A 79 5.40 17.18 2.01
C TRP A 79 5.92 17.78 0.71
N GLY A 80 6.19 19.10 0.76
CA GLY A 80 6.73 19.86 -0.36
C GLY A 80 5.72 20.10 -1.48
N GLU A 81 6.25 20.60 -2.60
CA GLU A 81 5.51 20.83 -3.84
C GLU A 81 6.28 20.22 -5.00
N TRP A 82 5.61 19.36 -5.75
CA TRP A 82 6.20 18.59 -6.83
C TRP A 82 5.36 18.78 -8.08
N LYS A 83 6.01 18.84 -9.25
CA LYS A 83 5.28 18.74 -10.51
C LYS A 83 4.60 17.38 -10.55
N GLY A 84 3.32 17.34 -10.91
CA GLY A 84 2.63 16.10 -11.25
C GLY A 84 2.94 15.70 -12.69
N TRP A 85 2.83 14.41 -12.98
CA TRP A 85 2.89 13.89 -14.34
C TRP A 85 1.90 12.74 -14.47
N GLU A 86 1.03 12.80 -15.48
CA GLU A 86 0.15 11.71 -15.85
C GLU A 86 0.53 11.21 -17.24
N ARG A 87 0.65 9.90 -17.35
CA ARG A 87 0.92 9.23 -18.61
C ARG A 87 -0.29 9.38 -19.52
N GLY A 88 -0.09 9.98 -20.68
CA GLY A 88 -1.08 10.00 -21.75
C GLY A 88 -1.11 8.69 -22.56
N ILE A 89 -1.86 8.71 -23.66
CA ILE A 89 -1.85 7.62 -24.62
C ILE A 89 -0.47 7.56 -25.29
N THR A 90 0.13 6.38 -25.34
CA THR A 90 1.33 6.13 -26.15
C THR A 90 0.90 5.39 -27.41
N HIS A 91 1.24 5.94 -28.57
CA HIS A 91 1.03 5.31 -29.86
C HIS A 91 2.34 5.33 -30.64
N ILE A 92 2.76 4.16 -31.14
CA ILE A 92 4.03 3.99 -31.81
C ILE A 92 3.78 3.15 -33.06
N ASP A 93 4.02 3.74 -34.22
CA ASP A 93 3.96 3.04 -35.50
C ASP A 93 5.35 3.05 -36.15
N MET A 94 5.82 1.85 -36.52
CA MET A 94 6.93 1.68 -37.43
C MET A 94 6.45 2.06 -38.83
N LEU A 95 7.12 3.02 -39.48
CA LEU A 95 6.77 3.45 -40.84
C LEU A 95 7.48 2.61 -41.92
N SER A 96 8.70 2.14 -41.64
CA SER A 96 9.52 1.38 -42.59
C SER A 96 10.33 0.29 -41.88
N PRO A 97 10.61 -0.86 -42.54
CA PRO A 97 10.31 -1.18 -43.95
C PRO A 97 8.85 -1.59 -44.22
N ARG A 98 8.01 -1.70 -43.18
CA ARG A 98 6.59 -2.02 -43.29
C ARG A 98 5.84 -1.36 -42.15
N VAL A 99 4.62 -0.90 -42.44
CA VAL A 99 3.75 -0.25 -41.47
C VAL A 99 3.31 -1.27 -40.42
N LYS A 100 3.66 -1.02 -39.15
CA LYS A 100 3.31 -1.91 -38.04
C LYS A 100 3.25 -1.13 -36.73
N SER A 101 2.16 -1.32 -35.97
CA SER A 101 2.10 -0.82 -34.60
C SER A 101 3.04 -1.58 -33.68
N LEU A 102 3.77 -0.82 -32.86
CA LEU A 102 4.73 -1.33 -31.89
C LEU A 102 4.17 -1.22 -30.48
N GLU A 103 4.53 -2.20 -29.65
CA GLU A 103 4.29 -2.11 -28.22
C GLU A 103 5.39 -1.29 -27.57
N GLY A 104 5.00 -0.27 -26.82
CA GLY A 104 5.92 0.55 -26.07
C GLY A 104 5.17 1.51 -25.18
N THR A 105 5.90 2.10 -24.25
CA THR A 105 5.35 3.01 -23.26
C THR A 105 6.31 4.18 -23.10
N GLN A 106 5.77 5.39 -22.97
CA GLN A 106 6.57 6.57 -22.70
C GLN A 106 7.40 6.38 -21.40
N LEU A 107 8.60 6.95 -21.30
CA LEU A 107 9.26 6.97 -19.99
C LEU A 107 8.56 7.97 -19.07
N SER A 108 8.55 7.67 -17.77
CA SER A 108 7.98 8.59 -16.78
C SER A 108 8.68 9.95 -16.86
N TRP A 109 7.91 11.03 -16.77
CA TRP A 109 8.37 12.42 -16.85
C TRP A 109 8.84 12.90 -18.22
N SER A 110 8.68 12.10 -19.29
CA SER A 110 8.93 12.60 -20.64
C SER A 110 7.84 13.59 -21.10
N PRO A 111 8.19 14.58 -21.95
CA PRO A 111 7.24 15.52 -22.53
C PRO A 111 6.34 14.85 -23.58
N SER A 112 5.20 15.47 -23.89
CA SER A 112 4.35 15.08 -25.02
C SER A 112 5.03 15.35 -26.37
N THR A 113 4.66 14.54 -27.37
CA THR A 113 5.06 14.70 -28.79
C THR A 113 3.91 15.24 -29.61
#